data_AF-X0VAC9-F1
#
_entry.id   AF-X0VAC9-F1
#
_cell.length_a   1.000
_cell.length_b   1.000
_cell.length_c   1.000
_cell.angle_alpha   90.00
_cell.angle_beta   90.00
_cell.angle_gamma   90.00
#
_symmetry.space_group_name_H-M   'P 1'
#
loop_
_entity.id
_entity.type
_entity.pdbx_description
1 polymer ?
#
loop_
_entity_poly.entity_id
_entity_poly.type
_entity_poly.pdbx_seq_one_letter_code
_entity_poly.pdbx_strand_id
1 'polypeptide(L)'
;YSFDYDPFGQLWMLSNGEGNPNRFIRVLEGVDYHCYSRPAVNNHWLSGKHPLAPPCFELPRGANTQLLRYFGAAFPQEMQGSLLLSNWGAHGFHAPDRTIYRYVPDGRNNIVHKEPWLTCRDPHFRSSHLLLDANGDLLIADWYGRDDESDVTGRVWRVSYTGADASETGKPGTRTAGKGRLDGKPKVEHTLDSPKWNDSAFALSGLASPNHLVREKAIESLAARGPEIAEALGRYAAECESPLGAAGAIWALVRLDDLPSLMHLTGAA
;
A
#
# COMPACT_ATOMS: atom_id res chain seq x y z
N TYR A 1 -1.65 -16.28 -3.48
CA TYR A 1 -0.69 -15.17 -3.62
C TYR A 1 -1.46 -13.88 -3.44
N SER A 2 -0.98 -13.00 -2.56
CA SER A 2 -1.55 -11.66 -2.39
C SER A 2 -0.80 -10.69 -3.31
N PHE A 3 -1.50 -9.72 -3.87
CA PHE A 3 -0.91 -8.65 -4.66
C PHE A 3 -1.66 -7.35 -4.44
N ASP A 4 -1.02 -6.25 -4.80
CA ASP A 4 -1.62 -4.91 -4.79
C ASP A 4 -1.08 -4.07 -5.95
N TYR A 5 -1.93 -3.19 -6.49
CA TYR A 5 -1.51 -2.19 -7.46
C TYR A 5 -1.42 -0.84 -6.74
N ASP A 6 -0.28 -0.19 -6.85
CA ASP A 6 -0.18 1.18 -6.36
C ASP A 6 -0.84 2.18 -7.34
N PRO A 7 -1.12 3.42 -6.91
CA PRO A 7 -1.72 4.43 -7.77
C PRO A 7 -0.91 4.78 -9.03
N PHE A 8 0.36 4.36 -9.11
CA PHE A 8 1.23 4.56 -10.27
C PHE A 8 1.21 3.35 -11.23
N GLY A 9 0.35 2.35 -10.98
CA GLY A 9 0.23 1.14 -11.79
C GLY A 9 1.31 0.10 -11.52
N GLN A 10 2.11 0.25 -10.46
CA GLN A 10 3.10 -0.76 -10.12
C GLN A 10 2.45 -1.94 -9.39
N LEU A 11 2.71 -3.14 -9.88
CA LEU A 11 2.26 -4.38 -9.24
C LEU A 11 3.26 -4.82 -8.16
N TRP A 12 2.76 -4.95 -6.94
CA TRP A 12 3.46 -5.54 -5.82
C TRP A 12 2.88 -6.91 -5.51
N MET A 13 3.72 -7.94 -5.41
CA MET A 13 3.27 -9.32 -5.21
C MET A 13 3.95 -9.95 -4.01
N LEU A 14 3.18 -10.64 -3.18
CA LEU A 14 3.64 -11.47 -2.08
C LEU A 14 3.82 -12.91 -2.54
N SER A 15 4.94 -13.52 -2.14
CA SER A 15 5.27 -14.93 -2.37
C SER A 15 5.72 -15.56 -1.06
N ASN A 16 4.97 -16.56 -0.57
CA ASN A 16 5.44 -17.43 0.50
C ASN A 16 6.18 -18.63 -0.09
N GLY A 17 7.27 -19.03 0.54
CA GLY A 17 8.03 -20.19 0.11
C GLY A 17 7.91 -21.37 1.06
N GLU A 18 7.39 -22.49 0.58
CA GLU A 18 7.52 -23.81 1.18
C GLU A 18 8.87 -24.42 0.76
N GLY A 19 9.95 -24.04 1.45
CA GLY A 19 11.32 -24.41 1.07
C GLY A 19 12.07 -23.35 0.25
N ASN A 20 11.48 -22.17 0.09
CA ASN A 20 12.12 -20.95 -0.41
C ASN A 20 11.90 -19.80 0.59
N PRO A 21 12.72 -18.73 0.60
CA PRO A 21 12.44 -17.58 1.45
C PRO A 21 11.16 -16.88 1.03
N ASN A 22 10.38 -16.39 2.00
CA ASN A 22 9.24 -15.50 1.78
C ASN A 22 9.71 -14.18 1.17
N ARG A 23 8.94 -13.58 0.26
CA ARG A 23 9.33 -12.37 -0.46
C ARG A 23 8.14 -11.49 -0.79
N PHE A 24 8.37 -10.19 -0.90
CA PHE A 24 7.57 -9.37 -1.82
C PHE A 24 8.41 -8.94 -3.01
N ILE A 25 7.72 -8.73 -4.12
CA ILE A 25 8.26 -8.49 -5.43
C ILE A 25 7.60 -7.23 -5.97
N ARG A 26 8.40 -6.25 -6.42
CA ARG A 26 7.90 -5.26 -7.38
C ARG A 26 7.98 -5.91 -8.75
N VAL A 27 6.83 -6.28 -9.29
CA VAL A 27 6.78 -7.06 -10.53
C VAL A 27 7.24 -6.20 -11.70
N LEU A 28 8.11 -6.77 -12.50
CA LEU A 28 8.59 -6.22 -13.76
C LEU A 28 8.18 -7.19 -14.85
N GLU A 29 7.59 -6.67 -15.92
CA GLU A 29 7.16 -7.49 -17.04
C GLU A 29 8.34 -8.26 -17.65
N GLY A 30 8.10 -9.52 -18.00
CA GLY A 30 9.10 -10.41 -18.61
C GLY A 30 10.18 -10.96 -17.67
N VAL A 31 10.21 -10.55 -16.40
CA VAL A 31 11.17 -11.06 -15.42
C VAL A 31 10.68 -12.37 -14.79
N ASP A 32 11.51 -13.41 -14.82
CA ASP A 32 11.31 -14.64 -14.07
C ASP A 32 11.74 -14.45 -12.60
N TYR A 33 10.80 -14.54 -11.67
CA TYR A 33 11.04 -14.42 -10.22
C TYR A 33 11.29 -15.75 -9.51
N HIS A 34 11.38 -16.83 -10.28
CA HIS A 34 11.83 -18.15 -9.88
C HIS A 34 11.08 -18.74 -8.68
N CYS A 35 10.02 -19.48 -8.97
CA CYS A 35 9.24 -20.26 -8.02
C CYS A 35 9.47 -21.77 -8.30
N TYR A 36 10.08 -22.50 -7.36
CA TYR A 36 10.23 -23.97 -7.34
C TYR A 36 10.95 -24.68 -8.51
N SER A 37 11.52 -23.99 -9.50
CA SER A 37 11.82 -24.66 -10.78
C SER A 37 13.24 -25.20 -10.97
N ARG A 38 14.25 -24.87 -10.15
CA ARG A 38 15.63 -25.36 -10.38
C ARG A 38 16.43 -25.59 -9.09
N PRO A 39 16.58 -26.85 -8.63
CA PRO A 39 17.39 -27.20 -7.45
C PRO A 39 18.85 -26.71 -7.52
N ALA A 40 19.36 -26.47 -8.74
CA ALA A 40 20.73 -26.02 -8.99
C ALA A 40 20.90 -24.48 -8.99
N VAL A 41 19.83 -23.69 -8.86
CA VAL A 41 19.92 -22.22 -8.87
C VAL A 41 19.84 -21.69 -7.45
N ASN A 42 20.91 -21.05 -7.01
CA ASN A 42 20.97 -20.42 -5.70
C ASN A 42 19.94 -19.28 -5.59
N ASN A 43 19.13 -19.27 -4.53
CA ASN A 43 18.16 -18.21 -4.24
C ASN A 43 18.77 -16.85 -3.86
N HIS A 44 20.10 -16.73 -3.73
CA HIS A 44 20.76 -15.49 -3.28
C HIS A 44 20.44 -14.28 -4.16
N TRP A 45 20.30 -14.45 -5.48
CA TRP A 45 19.90 -13.35 -6.38
C TRP A 45 18.44 -12.90 -6.18
N LEU A 46 17.62 -13.70 -5.49
CA LEU A 46 16.21 -13.39 -5.16
C LEU A 46 16.05 -12.82 -3.75
N SER A 47 17.16 -12.50 -3.08
CA SER A 47 17.16 -11.83 -1.78
C SER A 47 17.21 -10.30 -1.89
N GLY A 48 17.26 -9.75 -3.11
CA GLY A 48 17.45 -8.32 -3.36
C GLY A 48 18.85 -7.80 -3.07
N LYS A 49 19.80 -8.67 -2.70
CA LYS A 49 21.17 -8.29 -2.29
C LYS A 49 22.19 -8.27 -3.44
N HIS A 50 21.82 -8.76 -4.62
CA HIS A 50 22.69 -8.76 -5.78
C HIS A 50 22.41 -7.52 -6.67
N PRO A 51 23.41 -6.86 -7.27
CA PRO A 51 23.18 -5.69 -8.14
C PRO A 51 22.29 -5.97 -9.37
N LEU A 52 22.24 -7.24 -9.80
CA LEU A 52 21.38 -7.72 -10.89
C LEU A 52 20.12 -8.43 -10.38
N ALA A 53 19.87 -8.44 -9.07
CA ALA A 53 18.63 -8.97 -8.54
C ALA A 53 17.46 -8.16 -9.09
N PRO A 54 16.35 -8.79 -9.49
CA PRO A 54 15.14 -8.04 -9.70
C PRO A 54 14.70 -7.42 -8.36
N PRO A 55 13.82 -6.41 -8.35
CA PRO A 55 13.39 -5.72 -7.14
C PRO A 55 12.51 -6.65 -6.28
N CYS A 56 13.18 -7.50 -5.51
CA CYS A 56 12.64 -8.50 -4.61
C CYS A 56 13.23 -8.30 -3.22
N PHE A 57 12.44 -8.60 -2.19
CA PHE A 57 12.82 -8.32 -0.81
C PHE A 57 12.43 -9.50 0.05
N GLU A 58 13.41 -10.03 0.78
CA GLU A 58 13.20 -11.15 1.68
C GLU A 58 12.39 -10.72 2.91
N LEU A 59 11.40 -11.53 3.26
CA LEU A 59 10.45 -11.30 4.33
C LEU A 59 10.80 -12.09 5.60
N PRO A 60 10.31 -11.65 6.77
CA PRO A 60 10.45 -12.42 8.00
C PRO A 60 9.76 -13.78 7.89
N ARG A 61 10.12 -14.64 8.84
CA ARG A 61 9.51 -15.97 9.00
C ARG A 61 8.03 -15.82 9.31
N GLY A 62 7.22 -16.70 8.72
CA GLY A 62 5.79 -16.79 8.97
C GLY A 62 5.00 -16.99 7.70
N ALA A 63 3.70 -17.16 7.83
CA ALA A 63 2.76 -17.14 6.72
C ALA A 63 2.37 -15.69 6.47
N ASN A 64 2.98 -15.06 5.46
CA ASN A 64 2.61 -13.70 5.09
C ASN A 64 1.34 -13.78 4.23
N THR A 65 0.28 -13.07 4.60
CA THR A 65 -1.03 -13.31 3.98
C THR A 65 -1.50 -12.20 3.07
N GLN A 66 -1.18 -10.95 3.39
CA GLN A 66 -1.61 -9.80 2.61
C GLN A 66 -0.53 -8.74 2.53
N LEU A 67 -0.39 -8.15 1.34
CA LEU A 67 0.35 -6.93 1.10
C LEU A 67 -0.63 -5.80 0.77
N LEU A 68 -0.37 -4.60 1.29
CA LEU A 68 -1.14 -3.40 0.98
C LEU A 68 -0.22 -2.19 0.89
N ARG A 69 -0.33 -1.41 -0.19
CA ARG A 69 0.38 -0.16 -0.37
C ARG A 69 -0.49 0.99 0.15
N TYR A 70 -0.04 1.64 1.23
CA TYR A 70 -0.85 2.64 1.92
C TYR A 70 -0.88 3.97 1.16
N PHE A 71 -2.01 4.28 0.53
CA PHE A 71 -2.32 5.61 -0.04
C PHE A 71 -3.65 6.16 0.50
N GLY A 72 -3.81 6.13 1.83
CA GLY A 72 -4.96 6.68 2.56
C GLY A 72 -4.62 7.91 3.39
N ALA A 73 -5.63 8.67 3.83
CA ALA A 73 -5.41 9.94 4.52
C ALA A 73 -5.58 9.87 6.05
N ALA A 74 -5.85 8.67 6.61
CA ALA A 74 -6.18 8.56 8.02
C ALA A 74 -4.95 8.48 8.94
N PHE A 75 -3.83 7.94 8.47
CA PHE A 75 -2.56 7.91 9.22
C PHE A 75 -1.66 9.12 8.89
N PRO A 76 -0.59 9.39 9.66
CA PRO A 76 0.34 10.48 9.38
C PRO A 76 0.91 10.45 7.96
N GLN A 77 1.29 11.62 7.44
CA GLN A 77 1.80 11.77 6.06
C GLN A 77 2.95 10.81 5.73
N GLU A 78 3.82 10.50 6.69
CA GLU A 78 4.92 9.55 6.48
C GLU A 78 4.49 8.11 6.18
N MET A 79 3.24 7.73 6.49
CA MET A 79 2.69 6.43 6.14
C MET A 79 2.38 6.32 4.65
N GLN A 80 2.17 7.44 3.95
CA GLN A 80 1.89 7.43 2.51
C GLN A 80 2.99 6.75 1.73
N GLY A 81 2.60 5.83 0.85
CA GLY A 81 3.51 4.99 0.09
C GLY A 81 4.16 3.87 0.92
N SER A 82 3.84 3.68 2.20
CA SER A 82 4.39 2.52 2.92
C SER A 82 3.77 1.21 2.41
N LEU A 83 4.53 0.11 2.42
CA LEU A 83 3.97 -1.23 2.25
C LEU A 83 3.67 -1.83 3.63
N LEU A 84 2.42 -2.25 3.82
CA LEU A 84 1.96 -2.95 5.00
C LEU A 84 1.83 -4.43 4.68
N LEU A 85 2.47 -5.25 5.50
CA LEU A 85 2.51 -6.70 5.34
C LEU A 85 1.84 -7.36 6.52
N SER A 86 0.75 -8.05 6.28
CA SER A 86 0.14 -8.95 7.26
C SER A 86 0.95 -10.23 7.37
N ASN A 87 1.53 -10.48 8.55
CA ASN A 87 2.10 -11.77 8.89
C ASN A 87 1.15 -12.51 9.84
N TRP A 88 0.55 -13.59 9.35
CA TRP A 88 -0.26 -14.49 10.17
C TRP A 88 0.58 -15.19 11.24
N GLY A 89 1.91 -15.22 11.07
CA GLY A 89 2.87 -15.82 12.01
C GLY A 89 3.34 -17.19 11.55
N ALA A 90 4.24 -17.82 12.31
CA ALA A 90 4.68 -19.16 11.96
C ALA A 90 3.57 -20.21 12.21
N HIS A 91 3.68 -21.36 11.55
CA HIS A 91 2.88 -22.55 11.86
C HIS A 91 3.28 -23.11 13.23
N GLY A 92 2.33 -23.73 13.92
CA GLY A 92 2.49 -24.36 15.21
C GLY A 92 1.75 -23.64 16.34
N PHE A 93 1.35 -24.44 17.34
CA PHE A 93 0.74 -23.96 18.57
C PHE A 93 1.67 -22.96 19.30
N HIS A 94 1.14 -21.79 19.64
CA HIS A 94 1.90 -20.65 20.22
C HIS A 94 2.98 -20.04 19.33
N ALA A 95 2.94 -20.27 18.02
CA ALA A 95 3.94 -19.72 17.12
C ALA A 95 4.02 -18.18 17.19
N PRO A 96 5.24 -17.63 17.19
CA PRO A 96 5.48 -16.19 17.31
C PRO A 96 5.24 -15.46 15.97
N ASP A 97 5.49 -14.15 16.00
CA ASP A 97 5.55 -13.25 14.83
C ASP A 97 4.22 -13.00 14.10
N ARG A 98 3.17 -12.70 14.87
CA ARG A 98 1.83 -12.32 14.37
C ARG A 98 1.73 -10.80 14.19
N THR A 99 2.67 -10.27 13.43
CA THR A 99 2.94 -8.83 13.35
C THR A 99 2.55 -8.29 11.99
N ILE A 100 1.93 -7.12 11.95
CA ILE A 100 1.86 -6.34 10.70
C ILE A 100 3.12 -5.49 10.62
N TYR A 101 3.91 -5.70 9.58
CA TYR A 101 5.15 -4.97 9.32
C TYR A 101 4.90 -3.80 8.39
N ARG A 102 5.66 -2.71 8.60
CA ARG A 102 5.78 -1.59 7.66
C ARG A 102 7.12 -1.64 6.96
N TYR A 103 7.09 -1.47 5.65
CA TYR A 103 8.26 -1.28 4.81
C TYR A 103 8.19 0.08 4.14
N VAL A 104 9.27 0.85 4.27
CA VAL A 104 9.35 2.21 3.73
C VAL A 104 10.18 2.19 2.44
N PRO A 105 9.58 2.55 1.31
CA PRO A 105 10.30 2.75 0.05
C PRO A 105 11.04 4.11 0.02
N ASP A 106 12.08 4.21 -0.80
CA ASP A 106 12.61 5.48 -1.30
C ASP A 106 11.82 5.98 -2.53
N GLY A 107 12.21 7.12 -3.11
CA GLY A 107 11.56 7.67 -4.31
C GLY A 107 11.69 6.82 -5.58
N ARG A 108 12.51 5.74 -5.56
CA ARG A 108 12.64 4.76 -6.66
C ARG A 108 11.94 3.44 -6.34
N ASN A 109 11.21 3.39 -5.22
CA ASN A 109 10.57 2.21 -4.67
C ASN A 109 11.53 1.09 -4.24
N ASN A 110 12.79 1.42 -3.92
CA ASN A 110 13.65 0.50 -3.18
C ASN A 110 13.30 0.57 -1.71
N ILE A 111 13.34 -0.57 -1.03
CA ILE A 111 12.99 -0.65 0.38
C ILE A 111 14.19 -0.27 1.22
N VAL A 112 14.07 0.83 1.96
CA VAL A 112 15.17 1.43 2.74
C VAL A 112 14.99 1.28 4.24
N HIS A 113 13.76 1.01 4.69
CA HIS A 113 13.48 0.76 6.10
C HIS A 113 12.40 -0.31 6.27
N LYS A 114 12.47 -1.03 7.40
CA LYS A 114 11.53 -2.08 7.80
C LYS A 114 11.35 -2.00 9.30
N GLU A 115 10.11 -2.02 9.76
CA GLU A 115 9.78 -2.04 11.19
C GLU A 115 8.55 -2.91 11.49
N PRO A 116 8.51 -3.59 12.65
CA PRO A 116 7.25 -4.02 13.26
C PRO A 116 6.36 -2.79 13.46
N TRP A 117 5.13 -2.80 12.94
CA TRP A 117 4.26 -1.63 12.99
C TRP A 117 3.04 -1.84 13.88
N LEU A 118 2.36 -2.98 13.76
CA LEU A 118 1.20 -3.30 14.59
C LEU A 118 1.30 -4.72 15.13
N THR A 119 1.12 -4.84 16.45
CA THR A 119 1.03 -6.10 17.17
C THR A 119 -0.23 -6.14 18.01
N CYS A 120 -0.82 -7.32 18.17
CA CYS A 120 -1.94 -7.53 19.09
C CYS A 120 -1.49 -8.31 20.33
N ARG A 121 -2.00 -7.93 21.51
CA ARG A 121 -1.75 -8.67 22.77
C ARG A 121 -2.58 -9.94 22.86
N ASP A 122 -3.65 -10.04 22.07
CA ASP A 122 -4.45 -11.25 21.97
C ASP A 122 -3.59 -12.38 21.36
N PRO A 123 -3.37 -13.49 22.09
CA PRO A 123 -2.52 -14.58 21.62
C PRO A 123 -3.12 -15.35 20.44
N HIS A 124 -4.42 -15.20 20.16
CA HIS A 124 -5.11 -15.85 19.05
C HIS A 124 -5.27 -14.94 17.82
N PHE A 125 -4.93 -13.66 17.93
CA PHE A 125 -4.96 -12.74 16.79
C PHE A 125 -3.96 -13.19 15.73
N ARG A 126 -4.47 -13.39 14.51
CA ARG A 126 -3.75 -13.87 13.34
C ARG A 126 -4.23 -13.06 12.13
N SER A 127 -3.55 -11.97 11.80
CA SER A 127 -3.97 -11.12 10.67
C SER A 127 -3.91 -11.91 9.36
N SER A 128 -5.00 -11.89 8.61
CA SER A 128 -5.14 -12.60 7.34
C SER A 128 -5.26 -11.63 6.17
N HIS A 129 -6.03 -10.54 6.32
CA HIS A 129 -6.25 -9.57 5.26
C HIS A 129 -6.20 -8.14 5.79
N LEU A 130 -5.79 -7.24 4.91
CA LEU A 130 -5.66 -5.80 5.11
C LEU A 130 -6.44 -5.10 4.02
N LEU A 131 -7.26 -4.12 4.37
CA LEU A 131 -7.99 -3.26 3.45
C LEU A 131 -8.03 -1.84 4.02
N LEU A 132 -8.29 -0.84 3.17
CA LEU A 132 -8.58 0.51 3.63
C LEU A 132 -10.09 0.72 3.71
N ASP A 133 -10.55 1.45 4.71
CA ASP A 133 -11.91 1.99 4.72
C ASP A 133 -11.98 3.33 3.96
N ALA A 134 -13.17 3.91 3.83
CA ALA A 134 -13.38 5.16 3.08
C ALA A 134 -12.55 6.37 3.55
N ASN A 135 -12.18 6.40 4.84
CA ASN A 135 -11.35 7.47 5.39
C ASN A 135 -9.85 7.19 5.20
N GLY A 136 -9.50 5.95 4.86
CA GLY A 136 -8.13 5.45 4.80
C GLY A 136 -7.64 4.88 6.13
N ASP A 137 -8.55 4.56 7.07
CA ASP A 137 -8.21 3.72 8.23
C ASP A 137 -7.96 2.28 7.75
N LEU A 138 -7.21 1.51 8.52
CA LEU A 138 -6.88 0.14 8.17
C LEU A 138 -7.93 -0.82 8.75
N LEU A 139 -8.55 -1.61 7.89
CA LEU A 139 -9.37 -2.76 8.25
C LEU A 139 -8.51 -4.02 8.23
N ILE A 140 -8.61 -4.83 9.29
CA ILE A 140 -7.87 -6.09 9.42
C ILE A 140 -8.86 -7.22 9.63
N ALA A 141 -8.83 -8.23 8.76
CA ALA A 141 -9.50 -9.50 9.01
C ALA A 141 -8.56 -10.44 9.76
N ASP A 142 -9.03 -10.94 10.89
CA ASP A 142 -8.34 -11.88 11.77
C ASP A 142 -8.87 -13.30 11.52
N TRP A 143 -7.96 -14.25 11.28
CA TRP A 143 -8.28 -15.68 11.16
C TRP A 143 -8.83 -16.27 12.46
N TYR A 144 -8.30 -15.75 13.58
CA TYR A 144 -8.50 -16.15 14.97
C TYR A 144 -8.33 -17.66 15.22
N GLY A 145 -7.21 -18.00 15.86
CA GLY A 145 -6.86 -19.40 16.09
C GLY A 145 -5.47 -19.55 16.70
N ARG A 146 -5.16 -20.77 17.16
CA ARG A 146 -3.84 -21.08 17.74
C ARG A 146 -2.86 -21.63 16.73
N ASP A 147 -3.35 -22.22 15.66
CA ASP A 147 -2.57 -22.84 14.58
C ASP A 147 -3.38 -22.78 13.26
N ASP A 148 -3.10 -23.69 12.33
CA ASP A 148 -3.75 -23.81 11.02
C ASP A 148 -5.27 -24.01 11.07
N GLU A 149 -5.86 -24.40 12.21
CA GLU A 149 -7.31 -24.41 12.36
C GLU A 149 -7.87 -23.00 12.64
N SER A 150 -8.88 -22.59 11.86
CA SER A 150 -9.75 -21.48 12.26
C SER A 150 -10.80 -22.04 13.22
N ASP A 151 -11.06 -21.33 14.31
CA ASP A 151 -12.20 -21.64 15.16
C ASP A 151 -13.50 -20.98 14.68
N VAL A 152 -13.48 -20.37 13.48
CA VAL A 152 -14.61 -19.68 12.84
C VAL A 152 -15.08 -18.44 13.63
N THR A 153 -14.29 -17.95 14.58
CA THR A 153 -14.58 -16.73 15.36
C THR A 153 -13.72 -15.53 14.97
N GLY A 154 -13.18 -15.57 13.75
CA GLY A 154 -12.46 -14.46 13.12
C GLY A 154 -13.19 -13.13 13.24
N ARG A 155 -12.42 -12.05 13.40
CA ARG A 155 -12.92 -10.69 13.67
C ARG A 155 -12.47 -9.72 12.59
N VAL A 156 -13.23 -8.64 12.43
CA VAL A 156 -12.79 -7.47 11.65
C VAL A 156 -12.46 -6.35 12.61
N TRP A 157 -11.22 -5.88 12.54
CA TRP A 157 -10.71 -4.76 13.32
C TRP A 157 -10.64 -3.52 12.45
N ARG A 158 -10.98 -2.35 13.00
CA ARG A 158 -10.64 -1.06 12.42
C ARG A 158 -9.55 -0.40 13.26
N VAL A 159 -8.44 -0.08 12.62
CA VAL A 159 -7.31 0.62 13.22
C VAL A 159 -7.36 2.06 12.76
N SER A 160 -7.62 2.97 13.72
CA SER A 160 -7.71 4.40 13.45
C SER A 160 -6.60 5.17 14.17
N TYR A 161 -5.98 6.12 13.47
CA TYR A 161 -5.00 7.02 14.09
C TYR A 161 -5.71 8.10 14.91
N THR A 162 -5.42 8.16 16.21
CA THR A 162 -6.04 9.11 17.15
C THR A 162 -5.24 10.40 17.34
N GLY A 163 -4.03 10.51 16.76
CA GLY A 163 -3.25 11.76 16.79
C GLY A 163 -2.70 12.17 18.16
N ALA A 164 -2.90 11.34 19.19
CA ALA A 164 -2.36 11.57 20.51
C ALA A 164 -1.12 10.69 20.72
N ASP A 165 0.00 11.30 21.11
CA ASP A 165 0.88 10.61 22.06
C ASP A 165 -0.03 10.07 23.16
N ALA A 166 -0.01 8.77 23.41
CA ALA A 166 -0.63 8.23 24.60
C ALA A 166 0.00 8.96 25.79
N SER A 167 -0.73 9.92 26.37
CA SER A 167 -0.34 10.53 27.62
C SER A 167 -0.35 9.41 28.66
N GLU A 168 0.85 8.98 29.05
CA GLU A 168 1.08 8.32 30.33
C GLU A 168 0.54 9.25 31.41
N THR A 169 -0.67 8.98 31.90
CA THR A 169 -0.99 9.22 33.31
C THR A 169 -0.43 8.03 34.09
N GLY A 170 0.65 8.14 34.86
CA GLY A 170 1.51 9.28 35.09
C GLY A 170 2.76 8.84 35.85
N LYS A 171 3.88 9.49 35.53
CA LYS A 171 4.94 9.85 36.49
C LYS A 171 5.92 10.82 35.83
N PRO A 172 6.16 12.00 36.43
CA PRO A 172 7.01 13.03 35.83
C PRO A 172 8.47 12.77 36.19
N GLY A 173 9.29 12.56 35.15
CA GLY A 173 10.73 12.43 35.27
C GLY A 173 11.36 12.55 33.88
N THR A 174 11.70 13.79 33.52
CA THR A 174 12.61 14.22 32.45
C THR A 174 12.82 13.21 31.30
N ARG A 175 12.12 13.40 30.18
CA ARG A 175 12.44 12.70 28.93
C ARG A 175 12.71 13.73 27.84
N THR A 176 13.96 13.73 27.42
CA THR A 176 14.52 14.46 26.29
C THR A 176 13.73 14.12 25.03
N ALA A 177 13.36 15.15 24.27
CA ALA A 177 12.73 15.02 22.96
C ALA A 177 13.59 14.14 22.04
N GLY A 178 13.19 12.88 21.87
CA GLY A 178 13.66 12.04 20.77
C GLY A 178 13.03 12.54 19.47
N LYS A 179 13.88 12.86 18.49
CA LYS A 179 13.45 13.19 17.12
C LYS A 179 12.73 11.99 16.49
N GLY A 180 11.43 12.11 16.30
CA GLY A 180 10.57 11.14 15.62
C GLY A 180 9.12 11.61 15.65
N ARG A 181 8.88 12.81 15.13
CA ARG A 181 7.63 13.57 15.26
C ARG A 181 6.61 13.07 14.23
N LEU A 182 5.74 12.13 14.61
CA LEU A 182 4.58 11.64 13.84
C LEU A 182 3.44 12.69 13.82
N ASP A 183 3.74 13.93 13.48
CA ASP A 183 2.74 15.00 13.40
C ASP A 183 2.09 15.03 12.01
N GLY A 184 0.76 15.18 11.99
CA GLY A 184 0.00 15.65 10.83
C GLY A 184 -0.55 14.54 9.91
N LYS A 185 -1.85 14.28 10.04
CA LYS A 185 -2.61 13.60 8.98
C LYS A 185 -2.54 14.46 7.70
N PRO A 186 -2.48 13.85 6.51
CA PRO A 186 -2.65 14.57 5.26
C PRO A 186 -3.96 15.39 5.27
N LYS A 187 -3.90 16.64 4.82
CA LYS A 187 -5.10 17.47 4.68
C LYS A 187 -5.91 16.96 3.49
N VAL A 188 -7.20 16.66 3.71
CA VAL A 188 -8.15 16.32 2.64
C VAL A 188 -9.09 17.51 2.46
N GLU A 189 -9.07 18.13 1.28
CA GLU A 189 -9.84 19.35 0.99
C GLU A 189 -11.19 19.07 0.31
N HIS A 190 -11.33 17.89 -0.29
CA HIS A 190 -12.52 17.46 -1.02
C HIS A 190 -13.42 16.58 -0.16
N THR A 191 -14.73 16.72 -0.32
CA THR A 191 -15.72 15.79 0.23
C THR A 191 -16.36 14.99 -0.90
N LEU A 192 -16.62 13.70 -0.67
CA LEU A 192 -17.13 12.78 -1.71
C LEU A 192 -18.51 13.18 -2.24
N ASP A 193 -19.33 13.82 -1.40
CA ASP A 193 -20.68 14.27 -1.67
C ASP A 193 -20.77 15.71 -2.21
N SER A 194 -19.62 16.38 -2.43
CA SER A 194 -19.60 17.78 -2.85
C SER A 194 -20.32 17.97 -4.21
N PRO A 195 -21.24 18.94 -4.35
CA PRO A 195 -21.83 19.26 -5.66
C PRO A 195 -20.80 19.86 -6.64
N LYS A 196 -19.62 20.23 -6.15
CA LYS A 196 -18.54 20.82 -6.95
C LYS A 196 -17.85 19.83 -7.89
N TRP A 197 -18.15 18.53 -7.82
CA TRP A 197 -17.59 17.53 -8.75
C TRP A 197 -17.92 17.80 -10.23
N ASN A 198 -18.92 18.63 -10.52
CA ASN A 198 -19.23 19.09 -11.88
C ASN A 198 -18.26 20.16 -12.41
N ASP A 199 -17.49 20.82 -11.55
CA ASP A 199 -16.46 21.79 -11.95
C ASP A 199 -15.16 21.05 -12.33
N SER A 200 -14.60 21.34 -13.51
CA SER A 200 -13.35 20.72 -13.99
C SER A 200 -12.18 21.03 -13.07
N ALA A 201 -12.06 22.27 -12.60
CA ALA A 201 -10.93 22.68 -11.78
C ALA A 201 -10.97 21.99 -10.41
N PHE A 202 -12.16 21.89 -9.82
CA PHE A 202 -12.37 21.15 -8.58
C PHE A 202 -12.03 19.67 -8.75
N ALA A 203 -12.54 19.01 -9.80
CA ALA A 203 -12.27 17.60 -10.05
C ALA A 203 -10.77 17.33 -10.33
N LEU A 204 -10.11 18.17 -11.14
CA LEU A 204 -8.66 18.07 -11.41
C LEU A 204 -7.84 18.18 -10.12
N SER A 205 -8.17 19.13 -9.23
CA SER A 205 -7.47 19.25 -7.94
C SER A 205 -7.63 18.01 -7.04
N GLY A 206 -8.73 17.24 -7.22
CA GLY A 206 -8.99 16.01 -6.48
C GLY A 206 -8.08 14.84 -6.86
N LEU A 207 -7.48 14.86 -8.07
CA LEU A 207 -6.57 13.80 -8.55
C LEU A 207 -5.34 13.64 -7.66
N ALA A 208 -4.86 14.73 -7.06
CA ALA A 208 -3.70 14.73 -6.17
C ALA A 208 -4.06 14.45 -4.70
N SER A 209 -5.33 14.20 -4.38
CA SER A 209 -5.78 14.02 -3.00
C SER A 209 -5.05 12.86 -2.30
N PRO A 210 -4.67 12.98 -1.02
CA PRO A 210 -4.10 11.85 -0.27
C PRO A 210 -5.13 10.76 0.05
N ASN A 211 -6.43 11.06 -0.03
CA ASN A 211 -7.51 10.08 0.17
C ASN A 211 -7.82 9.33 -1.14
N HIS A 212 -7.79 7.99 -1.10
CA HIS A 212 -7.97 7.16 -2.28
C HIS A 212 -9.35 7.26 -2.93
N LEU A 213 -10.43 7.34 -2.15
CA LEU A 213 -11.78 7.50 -2.71
C LEU A 213 -12.00 8.89 -3.30
N VAL A 214 -11.37 9.93 -2.76
CA VAL A 214 -11.40 11.27 -3.38
C VAL A 214 -10.72 11.24 -4.74
N ARG A 215 -9.56 10.56 -4.85
CA ARG A 215 -8.88 10.40 -6.15
C ARG A 215 -9.73 9.60 -7.13
N GLU A 216 -10.30 8.49 -6.68
CA GLU A 216 -11.18 7.66 -7.52
C GLU A 216 -12.39 8.47 -8.00
N LYS A 217 -13.05 9.20 -7.11
CA LYS A 217 -14.17 10.08 -7.45
C LYS A 217 -13.77 11.16 -8.45
N ALA A 218 -12.59 11.75 -8.31
CA ALA A 218 -12.04 12.72 -9.25
C ALA A 218 -11.83 12.09 -10.64
N ILE A 219 -11.20 10.91 -10.68
CA ILE A 219 -10.99 10.13 -11.92
C ILE A 219 -12.33 9.85 -12.60
N GLU A 220 -13.32 9.31 -11.89
CA GLU A 220 -14.65 9.01 -12.43
C GLU A 220 -15.37 10.26 -12.91
N SER A 221 -15.34 11.34 -12.13
CA SER A 221 -16.05 12.59 -12.47
C SER A 221 -15.43 13.31 -13.67
N LEU A 222 -14.13 13.13 -13.92
CA LEU A 222 -13.46 13.62 -15.12
C LEU A 222 -13.73 12.69 -16.30
N ALA A 223 -13.64 11.37 -16.10
CA ALA A 223 -13.88 10.39 -17.14
C ALA A 223 -15.30 10.48 -17.72
N ALA A 224 -16.30 10.71 -16.87
CA ALA A 224 -17.70 10.84 -17.27
C ALA A 224 -18.02 12.06 -18.14
N ARG A 225 -17.07 12.99 -18.30
CA ARG A 225 -17.21 14.14 -19.19
C ARG A 225 -17.06 13.69 -20.64
N GLY A 226 -16.08 12.82 -20.88
CA GLY A 226 -15.77 12.30 -22.20
C GLY A 226 -14.58 13.04 -22.85
N PRO A 227 -14.37 12.85 -24.16
CA PRO A 227 -13.13 13.24 -24.85
C PRO A 227 -12.74 14.72 -24.72
N GLU A 228 -13.69 15.62 -24.44
CA GLU A 228 -13.43 17.06 -24.34
C GLU A 228 -12.53 17.45 -23.15
N ILE A 229 -12.41 16.60 -22.12
CA ILE A 229 -11.52 16.87 -20.97
C ILE A 229 -10.07 16.41 -21.23
N ALA A 230 -9.81 15.69 -22.33
CA ALA A 230 -8.53 15.03 -22.57
C ALA A 230 -7.34 16.02 -22.60
N GLU A 231 -7.49 17.17 -23.26
CA GLU A 231 -6.42 18.18 -23.31
C GLU A 231 -6.08 18.71 -21.91
N ALA A 232 -7.11 18.98 -21.09
CA ALA A 232 -6.91 19.48 -19.72
C ALA A 232 -6.23 18.43 -18.83
N LEU A 233 -6.60 17.16 -18.96
CA LEU A 233 -5.94 16.05 -18.25
C LEU A 233 -4.49 15.87 -18.69
N GLY A 234 -4.22 15.92 -20.00
CA GLY A 234 -2.85 15.81 -20.54
C GLY A 234 -1.95 16.94 -20.04
N ARG A 235 -2.47 18.18 -20.05
CA ARG A 235 -1.76 19.34 -19.48
C ARG A 235 -1.52 19.18 -17.99
N TYR A 236 -2.54 18.78 -17.24
CA TYR A 236 -2.41 18.53 -15.80
C TYR A 236 -1.37 17.44 -15.51
N ALA A 237 -1.36 16.33 -16.27
CA ALA A 237 -0.38 15.26 -16.10
C ALA A 237 1.06 15.74 -16.34
N ALA A 238 1.27 16.63 -17.31
CA ALA A 238 2.59 17.16 -17.65
C ALA A 238 3.09 18.24 -16.67
N GLU A 239 2.18 19.03 -16.10
CA GLU A 239 2.53 20.22 -15.29
C GLU A 239 2.36 20.01 -13.78
N CYS A 240 1.63 18.97 -13.34
CA CYS A 240 1.36 18.73 -11.92
C CYS A 240 2.63 18.34 -11.16
N GLU A 241 2.96 19.10 -10.12
CA GLU A 241 4.09 18.79 -9.23
C GLU A 241 3.87 17.53 -8.38
N SER A 242 2.60 17.12 -8.18
CA SER A 242 2.26 15.91 -7.42
C SER A 242 2.29 14.69 -8.35
N PRO A 243 3.21 13.72 -8.15
CA PRO A 243 3.21 12.50 -8.94
C PRO A 243 1.88 11.74 -8.87
N LEU A 244 1.21 11.81 -7.70
CA LEU A 244 -0.08 11.18 -7.49
C LEU A 244 -1.18 11.84 -8.32
N GLY A 245 -1.14 13.17 -8.45
CA GLY A 245 -2.02 13.94 -9.32
C GLY A 245 -1.79 13.60 -10.80
N ALA A 246 -0.52 13.57 -11.23
CA ALA A 246 -0.18 13.20 -12.59
C ALA A 246 -0.65 11.77 -12.94
N ALA A 247 -0.42 10.81 -12.05
CA ALA A 247 -0.92 9.44 -12.22
C ALA A 247 -2.46 9.39 -12.27
N GLY A 248 -3.15 10.13 -11.42
CA GLY A 248 -4.61 10.25 -11.46
C GLY A 248 -5.11 10.78 -12.80
N ALA A 249 -4.44 11.78 -13.39
CA ALA A 249 -4.81 12.30 -14.69
C ALA A 249 -4.61 11.28 -15.82
N ILE A 250 -3.52 10.51 -15.78
CA ILE A 250 -3.28 9.40 -16.72
C ILE A 250 -4.37 8.33 -16.58
N TRP A 251 -4.74 7.94 -15.36
CA TRP A 251 -5.84 7.00 -15.14
C TRP A 251 -7.19 7.52 -15.63
N ALA A 252 -7.46 8.83 -15.48
CA ALA A 252 -8.65 9.43 -16.04
C ALA A 252 -8.65 9.40 -17.57
N LEU A 253 -7.51 9.71 -18.22
CA LEU A 253 -7.34 9.59 -19.68
C LEU A 253 -7.61 8.17 -20.17
N VAL A 254 -7.03 7.16 -19.52
CA VAL A 254 -7.27 5.73 -19.84
C VAL A 254 -8.77 5.38 -19.80
N ARG A 255 -9.56 6.05 -18.95
CA ARG A 255 -11.00 5.80 -18.78
C ARG A 255 -11.91 6.66 -19.66
N LEU A 256 -11.38 7.65 -20.38
CA LEU A 256 -12.16 8.36 -21.42
C LEU A 256 -12.51 7.46 -22.59
N ASP A 257 -11.75 6.37 -22.71
CA ASP A 257 -11.70 5.52 -23.85
C ASP A 257 -12.56 4.28 -23.66
N ASP A 258 -13.62 4.18 -24.47
CA ASP A 258 -14.16 2.92 -24.98
C ASP A 258 -13.19 2.31 -26.03
N LEU A 259 -11.87 2.51 -25.90
CA LEU A 259 -10.91 2.22 -26.99
C LEU A 259 -10.71 0.72 -27.18
N PRO A 260 -10.94 0.19 -28.40
CA PRO A 260 -10.54 -1.16 -28.80
C PRO A 260 -9.03 -1.34 -28.98
N SER A 261 -8.21 -0.36 -28.62
CA SER A 261 -6.77 -0.34 -28.94
C SER A 261 -5.96 0.28 -27.83
N LEU A 262 -5.22 -0.59 -27.13
CA LEU A 262 -4.10 -0.34 -26.24
C LEU A 262 -3.50 1.08 -26.34
N MET A 263 -3.49 1.80 -25.22
CA MET A 263 -2.52 2.85 -24.98
C MET A 263 -1.10 2.27 -25.10
N HIS A 264 -0.42 2.59 -26.19
CA HIS A 264 1.04 2.54 -26.23
C HIS A 264 1.58 3.87 -25.69
N LEU A 265 1.97 3.89 -24.42
CA LEU A 265 2.88 4.91 -23.90
C LEU A 265 4.28 4.60 -24.44
N THR A 266 4.63 5.14 -25.60
CA THR A 266 6.02 5.18 -26.04
C THR A 266 6.75 6.26 -25.25
N GLY A 267 7.55 5.85 -24.26
CA GLY A 267 8.54 6.73 -23.66
C GLY A 267 9.54 7.18 -24.72
N ALA A 268 9.72 8.49 -24.88
CA ALA A 268 10.84 9.03 -25.62
C ALA A 268 12.15 8.68 -24.87
N ALA A 269 13.15 8.26 -25.65
CA ALA A 269 14.46 7.80 -25.23
C ALA A 269 15.30 8.89 -24.52
#